data_AF-A0A933Q876-F1
#
_entry.id   AF-A0A933Q876-F1
#
_cell.length_a   1.000
_cell.length_b   1.000
_cell.length_c   1.000
_cell.angle_alpha   90.00
_cell.angle_beta   90.00
_cell.angle_gamma   90.00
#
_symmetry.space_group_name_H-M   'P 1'
#
loop_
_entity.id
_entity.type
_entity.pdbx_description
1 polymer ?
#
loop_
_entity_poly.entity_id
_entity_poly.type
_entity_poly.pdbx_seq_one_letter_code
_entity_poly.pdbx_strand_id
1 'polypeptide(L)'
;MDLTAVEAAVLDWIAKNTKSKELMEQLASVKAVDREYTGAGSYTTLQTSGFRSFEQALQHGPVDGPWFQSPGMEGPACSLLWLEGGVVKCLELAGFRDPQEVEGFWFLDTNQA
;
A
#
# COMPACT_ATOMS: atom_id res chain seq x y z
N MET A 1 -10.08 -2.22 11.95
CA MET A 1 -10.80 -1.94 10.70
C MET A 1 -10.26 -2.89 9.67
N ASP A 2 -11.09 -3.41 8.78
CA ASP A 2 -10.61 -4.33 7.73
C ASP A 2 -10.05 -3.53 6.56
N LEU A 3 -9.07 -4.11 5.87
CA LEU A 3 -8.56 -3.57 4.61
C LEU A 3 -9.68 -3.56 3.57
N THR A 4 -9.70 -2.53 2.73
CA THR A 4 -10.57 -2.53 1.54
C THR A 4 -10.03 -3.49 0.49
N ALA A 5 -10.83 -3.79 -0.54
CA ALA A 5 -10.42 -4.68 -1.62
C ALA A 5 -9.16 -4.16 -2.36
N VAL A 6 -9.08 -2.86 -2.60
CA VAL A 6 -7.92 -2.25 -3.28
C VAL A 6 -6.67 -2.25 -2.40
N GLU A 7 -6.80 -1.92 -1.12
CA GLU A 7 -5.66 -1.93 -0.19
C GLU A 7 -5.10 -3.34 -0.03
N ALA A 8 -5.97 -4.33 0.19
CA ALA A 8 -5.56 -5.72 0.32
C ALA A 8 -4.85 -6.22 -0.95
N ALA A 9 -5.36 -5.89 -2.14
CA ALA A 9 -4.73 -6.27 -3.39
C ALA A 9 -3.37 -5.59 -3.61
N VAL A 10 -3.24 -4.31 -3.25
CA VAL A 10 -1.97 -3.58 -3.33
C VAL A 10 -0.93 -4.20 -2.40
N LEU A 11 -1.30 -4.48 -1.15
CA LEU A 11 -0.39 -5.08 -0.17
C LEU A 11 0.00 -6.51 -0.58
N ASP A 12 -0.92 -7.30 -1.13
CA ASP A 12 -0.65 -8.62 -1.69
C ASP A 12 0.29 -8.54 -2.91
N TRP A 13 0.12 -7.54 -3.79
CA TRP A 13 1.04 -7.30 -4.89
C TRP A 13 2.45 -7.01 -4.38
N ILE A 14 2.59 -6.14 -3.38
CA ILE A 14 3.90 -5.79 -2.78
C ILE A 14 4.53 -7.04 -2.16
N ALA A 15 3.76 -7.85 -1.42
CA ALA A 15 4.24 -9.08 -0.83
C ALA A 15 4.76 -10.09 -1.86
N LYS A 16 4.11 -10.18 -3.03
CA LYS A 16 4.52 -11.08 -4.13
C LYS A 16 5.75 -10.59 -4.90
N ASN A 17 5.99 -9.29 -4.92
CA ASN A 17 7.08 -8.68 -5.71
C ASN A 17 8.31 -8.30 -4.88
N THR A 18 8.22 -8.30 -3.55
CA THR A 18 9.37 -8.08 -2.67
C THR A 18 10.24 -9.34 -2.51
N LYS A 19 11.52 -9.14 -2.21
CA LYS A 19 12.45 -10.20 -1.79
C LYS A 19 12.66 -10.27 -0.27
N SER A 20 12.14 -9.30 0.48
CA SER A 20 12.29 -9.26 1.95
C SER A 20 11.27 -10.19 2.60
N LYS A 21 11.78 -11.18 3.35
CA LYS A 21 10.93 -12.09 4.12
C LYS A 21 10.25 -11.38 5.27
N GLU A 22 10.95 -10.45 5.90
CA GLU A 22 10.48 -9.63 7.00
C GLU A 22 9.29 -8.77 6.56
N LEU A 23 9.37 -8.18 5.36
CA LEU A 23 8.25 -7.43 4.80
C LEU A 23 7.06 -8.35 4.48
N MET A 24 7.29 -9.51 3.87
CA MET A 24 6.22 -10.49 3.61
C MET A 24 5.50 -10.92 4.89
N GLU A 25 6.24 -11.19 5.97
CA GLU A 25 5.67 -11.57 7.26
C GLU A 25 4.85 -10.42 7.89
N GLN A 26 5.36 -9.18 7.81
CA GLN A 26 4.62 -8.02 8.29
C GLN A 26 3.29 -7.85 7.55
N LEU A 27 3.32 -7.91 6.21
CA LEU A 27 2.14 -7.77 5.36
C LEU A 27 1.11 -8.89 5.59
N ALA A 28 1.54 -10.09 5.96
CA ALA A 28 0.64 -11.21 6.28
C ALA A 28 -0.23 -10.99 7.53
N SER A 29 0.13 -10.02 8.40
CA SER A 29 -0.56 -9.76 9.67
C SER A 29 -1.15 -8.35 9.78
N VAL A 30 -1.00 -7.55 8.72
CA VAL A 30 -1.29 -6.12 8.76
C VAL A 30 -2.79 -5.84 8.83
N LYS A 31 -3.15 -4.77 9.55
CA LYS A 31 -4.52 -4.29 9.67
C LYS A 31 -4.59 -2.79 9.45
N ALA A 32 -5.69 -2.33 8.86
CA ALA A 32 -6.03 -0.92 8.83
C ALA A 32 -6.48 -0.44 10.22
N VAL A 33 -5.97 0.72 10.63
CA VAL A 33 -6.32 1.40 11.88
C VAL A 33 -7.10 2.67 11.60
N ASP A 34 -6.67 3.44 10.60
CA ASP A 34 -7.23 4.74 10.27
C ASP A 34 -7.11 5.02 8.77
N ARG A 35 -7.96 5.91 8.25
CA ARG A 35 -7.94 6.37 6.86
C ARG A 35 -8.15 7.87 6.78
N GLU A 36 -7.35 8.52 5.96
CA GLU A 36 -7.43 9.96 5.70
C GLU A 36 -7.38 10.24 4.19
N TYR A 37 -8.22 11.15 3.72
CA TYR A 37 -8.15 11.69 2.37
C TYR A 37 -7.72 13.16 2.40
N THR A 38 -6.65 13.50 1.68
CA THR A 38 -6.02 14.83 1.73
C THR A 38 -6.34 15.73 0.54
N GLY A 39 -7.11 15.22 -0.44
CA GLY A 39 -7.27 15.88 -1.75
C GLY A 39 -6.32 15.33 -2.81
N ALA A 40 -5.08 15.00 -2.43
CA ALA A 40 -4.07 14.44 -3.33
C ALA A 40 -4.10 12.90 -3.38
N GLY A 41 -4.61 12.25 -2.35
CA GLY A 41 -4.68 10.79 -2.26
C GLY A 41 -5.28 10.34 -0.94
N SER A 42 -5.40 9.03 -0.79
CA SER A 42 -5.85 8.38 0.44
C SER A 42 -4.66 7.75 1.16
N TYR A 43 -4.62 7.93 2.47
CA TYR A 43 -3.61 7.37 3.36
C TYR A 43 -4.29 6.41 4.31
N THR A 44 -3.78 5.19 4.39
CA THR A 44 -4.27 4.18 5.32
C THR A 44 -3.19 3.92 6.35
N THR A 45 -3.46 4.26 7.60
CA THR A 45 -2.58 3.89 8.72
C THR A 45 -2.70 2.40 8.98
N LEU A 46 -1.56 1.73 9.00
CA LEU A 46 -1.41 0.29 9.13
C LEU A 46 -0.76 -0.07 10.47
N GLN A 47 -1.20 -1.19 11.04
CA GLN A 47 -0.62 -1.78 12.23
C GLN A 47 -0.26 -3.24 11.97
N THR A 48 0.97 -3.60 12.34
CA THR A 48 1.49 -4.97 12.35
C THR A 48 1.72 -5.41 13.79
N SER A 49 1.53 -6.69 14.10
CA SER A 49 1.67 -7.23 15.46
C SER A 49 2.91 -8.11 15.59
N GLY A 50 3.74 -7.86 16.62
CA GLY A 50 4.81 -8.77 17.02
C GLY A 50 6.14 -8.65 16.26
N PHE A 51 6.30 -7.63 15.42
CA PHE A 51 7.51 -7.45 14.61
C PHE A 51 8.54 -6.56 15.29
N ARG A 52 9.82 -6.94 15.17
CA ARG A 52 10.96 -6.08 15.50
C ARG A 52 11.41 -5.38 14.21
N SER A 53 11.77 -4.10 14.34
CA SER A 53 12.49 -3.34 13.30
C SER A 53 13.60 -4.20 12.70
N PHE A 54 13.61 -4.38 11.37
CA PHE A 54 14.75 -4.97 10.69
C PHE A 54 15.69 -3.84 10.25
N GLU A 55 16.94 -3.87 10.73
CA GLU A 55 17.94 -2.80 10.53
C GLU A 55 18.24 -2.48 9.05
N GLN A 56 17.91 -3.40 8.13
CA GLN A 56 18.13 -3.24 6.70
C GLN A 56 16.96 -2.60 5.94
N ALA A 57 15.87 -2.23 6.61
CA ALA A 57 14.70 -1.65 5.96
C ALA A 57 14.91 -0.19 5.53
N LEU A 58 15.57 -0.02 4.39
CA LEU A 58 15.38 1.07 3.44
C LEU A 58 15.81 2.46 3.93
N GLN A 59 17.09 2.76 3.78
CA GLN A 59 17.64 4.13 3.91
C GLN A 59 17.11 5.14 2.85
N HIS A 60 16.21 4.76 1.93
CA HIS A 60 15.86 5.60 0.77
C HIS A 60 14.39 5.52 0.29
N GLY A 61 13.42 5.74 1.18
CA GLY A 61 12.02 6.04 0.77
C GLY A 61 11.03 4.88 0.89
N PRO A 62 9.77 5.10 0.45
CA PRO A 62 8.72 4.10 0.51
C PRO A 62 9.01 2.92 -0.42
N VAL A 63 8.36 1.79 -0.17
CA VAL A 63 8.31 0.68 -1.12
C VAL A 63 7.28 1.01 -2.20
N ASP A 64 7.70 1.02 -3.45
CA ASP A 64 6.80 1.22 -4.59
C ASP A 64 5.81 0.05 -4.71
N GLY A 65 4.54 0.40 -4.83
CA GLY A 65 3.45 -0.52 -5.17
C GLY A 65 3.04 -0.39 -6.64
N PRO A 66 1.97 -1.11 -7.06
CA PRO A 66 1.49 -1.03 -8.43
C PRO A 66 0.85 0.33 -8.72
N TRP A 67 0.88 0.68 -10.01
CA TRP A 67 -0.05 1.64 -10.59
C TRP A 67 -1.39 0.96 -10.85
N PHE A 68 -2.49 1.68 -10.68
CA PHE A 68 -3.82 1.13 -10.81
C PHE A 68 -4.83 2.16 -11.31
N GLN A 69 -5.96 1.66 -11.80
CA GLN A 69 -7.07 2.46 -12.31
C GLN A 69 -8.39 1.86 -11.82
N SER A 70 -9.38 2.72 -11.62
CA SER A 70 -10.77 2.37 -11.31
C SER A 70 -11.72 3.15 -12.24
N PRO A 71 -12.93 2.63 -12.54
CA PRO A 71 -13.94 3.40 -13.25
C PRO A 71 -14.24 4.74 -12.56
N GLY A 72 -14.33 5.83 -13.32
CA GLY A 72 -14.65 7.16 -12.79
C GLY A 72 -13.47 7.97 -12.26
N MET A 73 -12.26 7.40 -12.21
CA MET A 73 -11.04 8.18 -11.97
C MET A 73 -10.62 8.94 -13.23
N GLU A 74 -10.13 10.17 -13.07
CA GLU A 74 -9.65 11.02 -14.18
C GLU A 74 -8.32 10.53 -14.79
N GLY A 75 -7.53 9.79 -14.02
CA GLY A 75 -6.24 9.25 -14.44
C GLY A 75 -5.79 8.11 -13.51
N PRO A 76 -4.61 7.54 -13.76
CA PRO A 76 -4.11 6.43 -12.96
C PRO A 76 -3.61 6.89 -11.59
N ALA A 77 -3.81 6.05 -10.60
CA ALA A 77 -3.22 6.20 -9.28
C ALA A 77 -1.97 5.34 -9.15
N CYS A 78 -1.10 5.72 -8.23
CA CYS A 78 0.02 4.90 -7.79
C CYS A 78 -0.11 4.59 -6.30
N SER A 79 0.66 3.61 -5.84
CA SER A 79 0.66 3.22 -4.43
C SER A 79 2.06 3.18 -3.87
N LEU A 80 2.19 3.61 -2.61
CA LEU A 80 3.45 3.69 -1.89
C LEU A 80 3.25 3.12 -0.48
N LEU A 81 4.12 2.21 -0.06
CA LEU A 81 4.11 1.65 1.28
C LEU A 81 5.24 2.25 2.10
N TRP A 82 4.86 3.05 3.09
CA TRP A 82 5.77 3.75 3.98
C TRP A 82 6.12 2.89 5.19
N LEU A 83 7.41 2.82 5.49
CA LEU A 83 7.97 2.14 6.65
C LEU A 83 8.62 3.17 7.59
N GLU A 84 8.42 3.00 8.89
CA GLU A 84 9.14 3.76 9.92
C GLU A 84 9.95 2.80 10.77
N GLY A 85 11.28 2.98 10.81
CA GLY A 85 12.17 2.06 11.52
C GLY A 85 11.98 0.61 11.06
N GLY A 86 11.77 0.40 9.75
CA GLY A 86 11.52 -0.92 9.17
C GLY A 86 10.20 -1.59 9.53
N VAL A 87 9.25 -0.85 10.09
CA VAL A 87 7.90 -1.34 10.36
C VAL A 87 6.93 -0.72 9.37
N VAL A 88 6.04 -1.52 8.77
CA VAL A 88 4.96 -1.02 7.90
C VAL A 88 4.05 -0.08 8.69
N LYS A 89 3.84 1.14 8.17
CA LYS A 89 3.07 2.19 8.86
C LYS A 89 1.93 2.77 8.05
N CYS A 90 2.14 3.03 6.77
CA CYS A 90 1.15 3.74 5.97
C CYS A 90 1.15 3.19 4.55
N LEU A 91 -0.05 2.93 4.03
CA LEU A 91 -0.27 2.75 2.61
C LEU A 91 -0.85 4.03 2.04
N GLU A 92 -0.15 4.63 1.11
CA GLU A 92 -0.63 5.76 0.32
C GLU A 92 -1.15 5.27 -1.03
N LEU A 93 -2.33 5.74 -1.40
CA LEU A 93 -2.95 5.59 -2.71
C LEU A 93 -3.06 6.98 -3.34
N ALA A 94 -1.98 7.43 -3.99
CA ALA A 94 -1.87 8.77 -4.55
C ALA A 94 -2.71 8.89 -5.83
N GLY A 95 -3.44 10.00 -5.98
CA GLY A 95 -4.41 10.18 -7.05
C GLY A 95 -5.72 9.42 -6.85
N PHE A 96 -5.93 8.85 -5.65
CA PHE A 96 -7.13 8.06 -5.35
C PHE A 96 -7.88 8.59 -4.13
N ARG A 97 -9.20 8.75 -4.28
CA ARG A 97 -10.03 9.49 -3.32
C ARG A 97 -10.44 8.67 -2.11
N ASP A 98 -11.20 7.60 -2.35
CA ASP A 98 -11.76 6.80 -1.28
C ASP A 98 -11.64 5.31 -1.62
N PRO A 99 -10.81 4.55 -0.89
CA PRO A 99 -10.68 3.11 -1.09
C PRO A 99 -11.92 2.32 -0.67
N GLN A 100 -12.90 2.93 0.00
CA GLN A 100 -14.15 2.28 0.39
C GLN A 100 -15.20 2.28 -0.72
N GLU A 101 -15.13 3.20 -1.68
CA GLU A 101 -16.14 3.39 -2.74
C GLU A 101 -15.79 2.66 -4.04
N VAL A 102 -14.83 1.73 -4.01
CA VAL A 102 -14.28 1.10 -5.22
C VAL A 102 -15.17 -0.04 -5.70
N GLU A 103 -15.92 0.20 -6.77
CA GLU A 103 -16.75 -0.83 -7.42
C GLU A 103 -15.94 -1.80 -8.31
N GLY A 104 -14.67 -1.46 -8.61
CA GLY A 104 -13.72 -2.30 -9.34
C GLY A 104 -12.42 -1.57 -9.65
N PHE A 105 -11.32 -2.30 -9.85
CA PHE A 105 -10.03 -1.73 -10.23
C PHE A 105 -9.17 -2.77 -10.95
N TRP A 106 -8.11 -2.32 -11.63
CA TRP A 106 -7.09 -3.18 -12.22
C TRP A 106 -5.71 -2.56 -12.08
N PHE A 107 -4.69 -3.40 -11.96
CA PHE A 107 -3.30 -2.97 -12.01
C PHE A 107 -2.90 -2.73 -13.46
N LEU A 108 -2.10 -1.68 -13.66
CA LEU A 108 -1.53 -1.36 -14.96
C LEU A 108 -0.22 -2.13 -15.11
N ASP A 109 0.03 -2.67 -16.30
CA ASP A 109 1.30 -3.33 -16.61
C ASP A 109 2.42 -2.27 -16.58
N THR A 110 3.24 -2.29 -15.53
CA THR A 110 4.38 -1.39 -15.37
C THR A 110 5.61 -1.84 -16.17
N ASN A 111 5.48 -2.80 -17.09
CA ASN A 111 6.55 -3.26 -17.99
C ASN A 111 6.89 -2.27 -19.12
N GLN A 112 6.59 -0.98 -18.97
CA GLN A 112 6.99 0.08 -19.89
C GLN A 112 7.66 1.23 -19.14
N ALA A 113 8.88 0.98 -18.66
CA ALA A 113 9.90 2.00 -18.46
C ALA A 113 11.28 1.38 -18.75
#